data_AF-A0A0B6XZV5-F1
#
_entry.id   AF-A0A0B6XZV5-F1
#
_cell.length_a   1.000
_cell.length_b   1.000
_cell.length_c   1.000
_cell.angle_alpha   90.00
_cell.angle_beta   90.00
_cell.angle_gamma   90.00
#
_symmetry.space_group_name_H-M   'P 1'
#
loop_
_entity.id
_entity.type
_entity.pdbx_description
1 polymer ?
#
loop_
_entity_poly.entity_id
_entity_poly.type
_entity_poly.pdbx_seq_one_letter_code
_entity_poly.pdbx_strand_id
1 'polypeptide(L)'
;LLDGGADVLLVETIFDTANAKAALFAIENVFMSGYKRVPIFISGTIVDKSGRTLSGQTTEAFINSVSHAEPMCLGLNCALGAAEMRPFIESVSKNTMAYVLCYPNAGLPNTFGEYDESPDMTASQVREFMKDGLINIIGGCCGTTPAHIKAIADVAQHFKPRIPPTD
;
A
#
# COMPACT_ATOMS: atom_id res chain seq x y z
N LEU A 1 -11.48 -15.35 -8.27
CA LEU A 1 -10.93 -14.03 -8.70
C LEU A 1 -10.55 -14.06 -10.18
N LEU A 2 -9.64 -14.94 -10.59
CA LEU A 2 -9.20 -15.04 -11.99
C LEU A 2 -10.34 -15.44 -12.95
N ASP A 3 -11.19 -16.41 -12.59
CA ASP A 3 -12.39 -16.74 -13.38
C ASP A 3 -13.38 -15.57 -13.49
N GLY A 4 -13.36 -14.67 -12.51
CA GLY A 4 -14.16 -13.44 -12.50
C GLY A 4 -13.56 -12.31 -13.34
N GLY A 5 -12.43 -12.54 -14.02
CA GLY A 5 -11.78 -11.57 -14.89
C GLY A 5 -10.99 -10.48 -14.16
N ALA A 6 -10.54 -10.74 -12.93
CA ALA A 6 -9.72 -9.77 -12.18
C ALA A 6 -8.43 -9.41 -12.95
N ASP A 7 -8.19 -8.11 -13.13
CA ASP A 7 -7.00 -7.61 -13.85
C ASP A 7 -5.71 -7.68 -13.02
N VAL A 8 -5.82 -7.76 -11.69
CA VAL A 8 -4.72 -7.84 -10.73
C VAL A 8 -5.09 -8.73 -9.55
N LEU A 9 -4.08 -9.27 -8.87
CA LEU A 9 -4.23 -9.90 -7.55
C LEU A 9 -3.50 -9.06 -6.51
N LEU A 10 -4.21 -8.63 -5.47
CA LEU A 10 -3.66 -7.83 -4.37
C LEU A 10 -3.62 -8.68 -3.09
N VAL A 11 -2.43 -8.85 -2.52
CA VAL A 11 -2.24 -9.37 -1.16
C VAL A 11 -2.04 -8.18 -0.24
N GLU A 12 -3.09 -7.80 0.49
CA GLU A 12 -3.08 -6.58 1.31
C GLU A 12 -3.19 -6.82 2.81
N THR A 13 -2.97 -5.75 3.56
CA THR A 13 -3.02 -5.71 5.03
C THR A 13 -2.12 -6.79 5.64
N ILE A 14 -0.92 -6.94 5.08
CA ILE A 14 0.03 -7.95 5.54
C ILE A 14 0.69 -7.44 6.82
N PHE A 15 0.32 -8.07 7.93
CA PHE A 15 0.98 -7.89 9.23
C PHE A 15 1.91 -9.06 9.59
N ASP A 16 1.79 -10.21 8.90
CA ASP A 16 2.65 -11.38 9.04
C ASP A 16 3.18 -11.86 7.68
N THR A 17 4.49 -11.90 7.54
CA THR A 17 5.17 -12.19 6.28
C THR A 17 5.14 -13.67 5.91
N ALA A 18 5.03 -14.59 6.87
CA ALA A 18 4.88 -16.01 6.56
C ALA A 18 3.52 -16.29 5.89
N ASN A 19 2.47 -15.64 6.37
CA ASN A 19 1.13 -15.68 5.79
C ASN A 19 1.15 -15.10 4.36
N ALA A 20 1.82 -13.97 4.14
CA ALA A 20 1.98 -13.41 2.81
C ALA A 20 2.73 -14.34 1.85
N LYS A 21 3.81 -14.98 2.30
CA LYS A 21 4.55 -15.95 1.47
C LYS A 21 3.70 -17.17 1.10
N ALA A 22 2.87 -17.65 2.03
CA ALA A 22 1.93 -18.72 1.73
C ALA A 22 0.91 -18.31 0.66
N ALA A 23 0.38 -17.08 0.72
CA ALA A 23 -0.51 -16.53 -0.29
C ALA A 23 0.16 -16.38 -1.66
N LEU A 24 1.38 -15.82 -1.70
CA LEU A 24 2.16 -15.65 -2.92
C LEU A 24 2.52 -16.99 -3.56
N PHE A 25 2.90 -17.98 -2.76
CA PHE A 25 3.13 -19.35 -3.22
C PHE A 25 1.86 -19.98 -3.82
N ALA A 26 0.71 -19.78 -3.18
CA ALA A 26 -0.56 -20.27 -3.73
C ALA A 26 -0.91 -19.61 -5.06
N ILE A 27 -0.70 -18.29 -5.20
CA ILE A 27 -0.89 -17.54 -6.45
C ILE A 27 0.00 -18.12 -7.55
N GLU A 28 1.27 -18.36 -7.25
CA GLU A 28 2.23 -18.94 -8.20
C GLU A 28 1.79 -20.34 -8.66
N ASN A 29 1.35 -21.20 -7.75
CA ASN A 29 0.83 -22.52 -8.10
C ASN A 29 -0.39 -22.45 -9.03
N VAL A 30 -1.27 -21.47 -8.81
CA VAL A 30 -2.43 -21.23 -9.69
C VAL A 30 -1.95 -20.84 -11.09
N PHE A 31 -0.96 -19.96 -11.22
CA PHE A 31 -0.38 -19.63 -12.53
C PHE A 31 0.29 -20.84 -13.19
N MET A 32 1.03 -21.66 -12.43
CA MET A 32 1.62 -22.90 -12.93
C MET A 32 0.58 -23.92 -13.40
N SER A 33 -0.63 -23.92 -12.82
CA SER A 33 -1.74 -24.80 -13.23
C SER A 33 -2.40 -24.41 -14.57
N GLY A 34 -1.97 -23.31 -15.20
CA GLY A 34 -2.43 -22.90 -16.54
C GLY A 34 -3.25 -21.62 -16.58
N TYR A 35 -3.47 -20.95 -15.43
CA TYR A 35 -4.12 -19.63 -15.43
C TYR A 35 -3.21 -18.57 -16.04
N LYS A 36 -3.80 -17.65 -16.82
CA LYS A 36 -3.07 -16.47 -17.33
C LYS A 36 -2.56 -15.66 -16.15
N ARG A 37 -1.27 -15.32 -16.19
CA ARG A 37 -0.66 -14.40 -15.22
C ARG A 37 -1.27 -13.01 -15.32
N VAL A 38 -1.64 -12.48 -14.17
CA VAL A 38 -2.01 -11.08 -13.96
C VAL A 38 -1.02 -10.45 -12.97
N PRO A 39 -0.81 -9.12 -12.99
CA PRO A 39 0.08 -8.47 -12.04
C PRO A 39 -0.27 -8.75 -10.59
N ILE A 40 0.76 -8.94 -9.76
CA ILE A 40 0.64 -9.09 -8.30
C ILE A 40 0.96 -7.75 -7.65
N PHE A 41 0.05 -7.27 -6.79
CA PHE A 41 0.25 -6.13 -5.92
C PHE A 41 0.40 -6.63 -4.49
N ILE A 42 1.28 -6.00 -3.72
CA ILE A 42 1.55 -6.35 -2.32
C ILE A 42 1.41 -5.11 -1.46
N SER A 43 0.61 -5.19 -0.39
CA SER A 43 0.48 -4.11 0.59
C SER A 43 0.69 -4.61 2.01
N GLY A 44 1.70 -4.06 2.68
CA GLY A 44 1.99 -4.32 4.08
C GLY A 44 1.25 -3.37 5.02
N THR A 45 1.18 -3.75 6.29
CA THR A 45 0.68 -2.89 7.36
C THR A 45 1.73 -2.78 8.46
N ILE A 46 2.21 -1.56 8.67
CA ILE A 46 3.03 -1.18 9.81
C ILE A 46 2.07 -0.84 10.95
N VAL A 47 2.10 -1.62 12.03
CA VAL A 47 1.00 -1.62 13.01
C VAL A 47 1.02 -0.42 13.95
N ASP A 48 2.16 0.26 14.09
CA ASP A 48 2.30 1.45 14.92
C ASP A 48 3.52 2.30 14.52
N LYS A 49 3.80 3.35 15.30
CA LYS A 49 4.92 4.27 15.08
C LYS A 49 6.30 3.63 15.31
N SER A 50 6.40 2.38 15.77
CA SER A 50 7.67 1.65 15.89
C SER A 50 8.26 1.28 14.53
N GLY A 51 7.46 1.35 13.46
CA GLY A 51 7.93 1.07 12.10
C GLY A 51 8.04 -0.42 11.78
N ARG A 52 7.29 -1.26 12.50
CA ARG A 52 7.31 -2.71 12.32
C ARG A 52 5.95 -3.29 11.93
N THR A 53 5.98 -4.39 11.18
CA THR A 53 4.82 -5.28 11.04
C THR A 53 4.52 -5.96 12.39
N LEU A 54 3.36 -6.61 12.54
CA LEU A 54 3.03 -7.35 13.76
C LEU A 54 4.03 -8.49 14.03
N SER A 55 4.55 -9.11 12.98
CA SER A 55 5.63 -10.11 13.07
C SER A 55 7.02 -9.51 13.37
N GLY A 56 7.12 -8.20 13.60
CA GLY A 56 8.34 -7.51 14.03
C GLY A 56 9.30 -7.08 12.92
N GLN A 57 8.93 -7.23 11.65
CA GLN A 57 9.82 -6.83 10.54
C GLN A 57 9.83 -5.33 10.34
N THR A 58 10.99 -4.74 10.07
CA THR A 58 11.06 -3.36 9.55
C THR A 58 10.50 -3.30 8.13
N THR A 59 10.19 -2.10 7.65
CA THR A 59 9.74 -1.86 6.27
C THR A 59 10.68 -2.47 5.23
N GLU A 60 11.99 -2.29 5.37
CA GLU A 60 13.00 -2.83 4.44
C GLU A 60 13.05 -4.36 4.50
N ALA A 61 12.97 -4.93 5.70
CA ALA A 61 12.94 -6.38 5.89
C ALA A 61 11.68 -7.01 5.26
N PHE A 62 10.53 -6.34 5.38
CA PHE A 62 9.29 -6.74 4.72
C PHE A 62 9.44 -6.72 3.19
N ILE A 63 9.91 -5.60 2.62
CA ILE A 63 10.15 -5.45 1.17
C ILE A 63 11.01 -6.61 0.65
N ASN A 64 12.20 -6.79 1.23
CA ASN A 64 13.13 -7.84 0.82
C ASN A 64 12.52 -9.25 0.94
N SER A 65 11.68 -9.46 1.96
CA SER A 65 11.04 -10.76 2.19
C SER A 65 10.03 -11.11 1.11
N VAL A 66 9.40 -10.14 0.45
CA VAL A 66 8.35 -10.36 -0.55
C VAL A 66 8.80 -10.06 -1.99
N SER A 67 9.96 -9.42 -2.21
CA SER A 67 10.48 -9.07 -3.54
C SER A 67 10.65 -10.27 -4.49
N HIS A 68 10.87 -11.48 -3.96
CA HIS A 68 10.96 -12.71 -4.76
C HIS A 68 9.70 -13.04 -5.56
N ALA A 69 8.56 -12.43 -5.22
CA ALA A 69 7.31 -12.58 -5.97
C ALA A 69 7.19 -11.59 -7.15
N GLU A 70 8.25 -10.80 -7.42
CA GLU A 70 8.33 -9.81 -8.51
C GLU A 70 7.07 -8.93 -8.61
N PRO A 71 6.65 -8.27 -7.50
CA PRO A 71 5.41 -7.51 -7.49
C PRO A 71 5.49 -6.31 -8.45
N MET A 72 4.42 -6.08 -9.21
CA MET A 72 4.31 -4.87 -10.02
C MET A 72 4.16 -3.64 -9.12
N CYS A 73 3.42 -3.77 -8.02
CA CYS A 73 3.27 -2.71 -7.02
C CYS A 73 3.56 -3.24 -5.61
N LEU A 74 4.26 -2.44 -4.82
CA LEU A 74 4.52 -2.70 -3.40
C LEU A 74 4.29 -1.43 -2.58
N GLY A 75 3.57 -1.54 -1.47
CA GLY A 75 3.48 -0.42 -0.53
C GLY A 75 2.73 -0.74 0.75
N LEU A 76 2.01 0.24 1.28
CA LEU A 76 1.43 0.17 2.62
C LEU A 76 -0.03 0.62 2.69
N ASN A 77 -0.77 0.00 3.60
CA ASN A 77 -2.12 0.37 3.94
C ASN A 77 -2.49 0.12 5.40
N CYS A 78 -3.59 0.74 5.82
CA CYS A 78 -4.19 0.57 7.14
C CYS A 78 -3.27 0.99 8.30
N ALA A 79 -3.75 0.76 9.53
CA ALA A 79 -3.18 1.06 10.85
C ALA A 79 -2.85 2.53 11.15
N LEU A 80 -2.32 3.27 10.17
CA LEU A 80 -1.82 4.63 10.30
C LEU A 80 -2.60 5.59 9.39
N GLY A 81 -2.72 6.83 9.86
CA GLY A 81 -3.07 7.97 9.01
C GLY A 81 -1.91 8.33 8.07
N ALA A 82 -2.16 9.25 7.14
CA ALA A 82 -1.16 9.65 6.16
C ALA A 82 0.08 10.28 6.83
N ALA A 83 -0.11 11.23 7.75
CA ALA A 83 1.01 11.87 8.46
C ALA A 83 1.97 10.85 9.10
N GLU A 84 1.43 9.85 9.80
CA GLU A 84 2.20 8.77 10.41
C GLU A 84 2.85 7.80 9.42
N MET A 85 2.18 7.53 8.30
CA MET A 85 2.64 6.56 7.32
C MET A 85 3.78 7.11 6.44
N ARG A 86 3.91 8.44 6.33
CA ARG A 86 4.89 9.11 5.47
C ARG A 86 6.33 8.55 5.55
N PRO A 87 6.99 8.45 6.72
CA PRO A 87 8.38 7.95 6.79
C PRO A 87 8.52 6.51 6.27
N PHE A 88 7.49 5.69 6.41
CA PHE A 88 7.52 4.30 5.92
C PHE A 88 7.32 4.23 4.41
N ILE A 89 6.48 5.10 3.84
CA ILE A 89 6.36 5.23 2.38
C ILE A 89 7.63 5.79 1.74
N GLU A 90 8.35 6.71 2.41
CA GLU A 90 9.68 7.11 1.97
C GLU A 90 10.67 5.93 1.94
N SER A 91 10.65 5.08 2.97
CA SER A 91 11.46 3.86 3.00
C SER A 91 11.08 2.90 1.86
N VAL A 92 9.78 2.66 1.63
CA VAL A 92 9.32 1.84 0.50
C VAL A 92 9.83 2.40 -0.82
N SER A 93 9.59 3.69 -1.08
CA SER A 93 9.97 4.36 -2.32
C SER A 93 11.48 4.30 -2.58
N LYS A 94 12.32 4.31 -1.53
CA LYS A 94 13.78 4.21 -1.68
C LYS A 94 14.28 2.77 -1.91
N ASN A 95 13.54 1.77 -1.46
CA ASN A 95 14.03 0.39 -1.38
C ASN A 95 13.30 -0.58 -2.33
N THR A 96 12.52 -0.08 -3.30
CA THR A 96 11.84 -0.93 -4.29
C THR A 96 11.93 -0.41 -5.72
N MET A 97 12.08 -1.35 -6.67
CA MET A 97 11.94 -1.10 -8.11
C MET A 97 10.49 -1.17 -8.58
N ALA A 98 9.58 -1.69 -7.74
CA ALA A 98 8.17 -1.73 -8.05
C ALA A 98 7.55 -0.32 -8.06
N TYR A 99 6.35 -0.22 -8.62
CA TYR A 99 5.49 0.94 -8.39
C TYR A 99 5.05 0.98 -6.93
N VAL A 100 4.89 2.17 -6.36
CA VAL A 100 4.53 2.32 -4.95
C VAL A 100 3.05 2.64 -4.81
N LEU A 101 2.36 1.87 -3.98
CA LEU A 101 0.97 2.15 -3.60
C LEU A 101 0.88 2.61 -2.14
N CYS A 102 -0.08 3.47 -1.84
CA CYS A 102 -0.35 3.89 -0.47
C CYS A 102 -1.83 4.18 -0.30
N TYR A 103 -2.46 3.61 0.72
CA TYR A 103 -3.84 3.93 1.06
C TYR A 103 -4.01 3.92 2.58
N PRO A 104 -3.75 5.08 3.24
CA PRO A 104 -3.81 5.20 4.69
C PRO A 104 -5.25 5.22 5.20
N ASN A 105 -5.41 5.09 6.52
CA ASN A 105 -6.68 5.38 7.18
C ASN A 105 -6.98 6.88 7.15
N ALA A 106 -8.24 7.26 7.42
CA ALA A 106 -8.63 8.65 7.69
C ALA A 106 -8.18 9.08 9.11
N GLY A 107 -6.86 9.08 9.32
CA GLY A 107 -6.22 9.27 10.62
C GLY A 107 -6.11 8.00 11.45
N LEU A 108 -5.64 8.16 12.69
CA LEU A 108 -5.67 7.10 13.70
C LEU A 108 -7.09 6.97 14.28
N PRO A 109 -7.55 5.76 14.63
CA PRO A 109 -8.84 5.60 15.28
C PRO A 109 -8.84 6.30 16.65
N ASN A 110 -9.93 6.99 16.97
CA ASN A 110 -10.12 7.62 18.28
C ASN A 110 -10.50 6.57 19.34
N THR A 111 -10.73 7.01 20.59
CA THR A 111 -11.05 6.10 21.71
C THR A 111 -12.35 5.30 21.52
N PHE A 112 -13.21 5.73 20.58
CA PHE A 112 -14.45 5.05 20.22
C PHE A 112 -14.29 4.17 18.96
N GLY A 113 -13.08 4.10 18.38
CA GLY A 113 -12.80 3.35 17.16
C GLY A 113 -13.23 4.07 15.87
N GLU A 114 -13.58 5.35 15.96
CA GLU A 114 -14.00 6.17 14.82
C GLU A 114 -12.81 6.93 14.21
N TYR A 115 -13.00 7.47 13.01
CA TYR A 115 -11.96 8.18 12.25
C TYR A 115 -12.37 9.62 12.03
N ASP A 116 -11.59 10.55 12.58
CA ASP A 116 -11.98 11.96 12.69
C ASP A 116 -11.42 12.85 11.56
N GLU A 117 -10.51 12.34 10.71
CA GLU A 117 -10.03 13.15 9.59
C GLU A 117 -11.13 13.40 8.58
N SER A 118 -11.24 14.66 8.15
CA SER A 118 -12.13 15.04 7.06
C SER A 118 -11.50 14.73 5.70
N PRO A 119 -12.30 14.69 4.62
CA PRO A 119 -11.79 14.56 3.25
C PRO A 119 -10.65 15.52 2.90
N ASP A 120 -10.78 16.79 3.28
CA ASP A 120 -9.76 17.82 3.00
C ASP A 120 -8.48 17.60 3.81
N MET A 121 -8.61 17.14 5.06
CA MET A 121 -7.45 16.82 5.90
C MET A 121 -6.65 15.67 5.30
N THR A 122 -7.32 14.53 5.02
CA THR A 122 -6.64 13.36 4.43
C THR A 122 -6.03 13.71 3.07
N ALA A 123 -6.75 14.43 2.21
CA ALA A 123 -6.25 14.87 0.90
C ALA A 123 -5.02 15.78 1.02
N SER A 124 -5.04 16.73 1.96
CA SER A 124 -3.91 17.63 2.21
C SER A 124 -2.67 16.87 2.72
N GLN A 125 -2.84 15.80 3.50
CA GLN A 125 -1.71 15.03 3.99
C GLN A 125 -1.10 14.14 2.90
N VAL A 126 -1.93 13.39 2.14
CA VAL A 126 -1.42 12.53 1.05
C VAL A 126 -0.84 13.34 -0.12
N ARG A 127 -1.24 14.62 -0.26
CA ARG A 127 -0.65 15.57 -1.21
C ARG A 127 0.86 15.62 -1.11
N GLU A 128 1.41 15.60 0.10
CA GLU A 128 2.86 15.70 0.28
C GLU A 128 3.59 14.47 -0.28
N PHE A 129 2.95 13.29 -0.29
CA PHE A 129 3.55 12.09 -0.90
C PHE A 129 3.66 12.23 -2.42
N MET A 130 2.62 12.78 -3.03
CA MET A 130 2.54 12.98 -4.48
C MET A 130 3.50 14.08 -4.94
N LYS A 131 3.55 15.18 -4.17
CA LYS A 131 4.47 16.30 -4.40
C LYS A 131 5.93 15.86 -4.34
N ASP A 132 6.27 14.98 -3.40
CA ASP A 132 7.63 14.46 -3.23
C ASP A 132 7.92 13.25 -4.14
N GLY A 133 6.98 12.87 -5.02
CA GLY A 133 7.16 11.79 -5.98
C GLY A 133 7.35 10.41 -5.34
N LEU A 134 6.72 10.16 -4.19
CA LEU A 134 6.90 8.93 -3.43
C LEU A 134 6.02 7.77 -3.90
N ILE A 135 4.92 8.06 -4.60
CA ILE A 135 3.86 7.08 -4.89
C ILE A 135 3.40 7.09 -6.35
N ASN A 136 2.83 5.97 -6.77
CA ASN A 136 2.22 5.74 -8.07
C ASN A 136 0.69 5.58 -7.97
N ILE A 137 0.23 4.92 -6.91
CA ILE A 137 -1.18 4.66 -6.65
C ILE A 137 -1.51 5.18 -5.26
N ILE A 138 -2.57 5.98 -5.15
CA ILE A 138 -3.07 6.53 -3.89
C ILE A 138 -4.54 6.13 -3.69
N GLY A 139 -4.93 5.83 -2.46
CA GLY A 139 -6.30 5.51 -2.11
C GLY A 139 -6.61 5.80 -0.64
N GLY A 140 -7.61 5.11 -0.12
CA GLY A 140 -8.01 5.19 1.29
C GLY A 140 -8.33 3.81 1.86
N CYS A 141 -8.08 3.63 3.15
CA CYS A 141 -8.40 2.42 3.90
C CYS A 141 -9.52 2.72 4.93
N CYS A 142 -9.39 2.27 6.18
CA CYS A 142 -10.43 2.44 7.19
C CYS A 142 -10.71 3.92 7.48
N GLY A 143 -11.99 4.25 7.69
CA GLY A 143 -12.45 5.63 7.91
C GLY A 143 -12.64 6.47 6.65
N THR A 144 -12.04 6.06 5.52
CA THR A 144 -12.22 6.80 4.27
C THR A 144 -13.59 6.54 3.65
N THR A 145 -14.12 7.55 2.95
CA THR A 145 -15.44 7.53 2.32
C THR A 145 -15.33 7.98 0.86
N PRO A 146 -16.38 7.87 0.03
CA PRO A 146 -16.36 8.41 -1.33
C PRO A 146 -15.97 9.90 -1.40
N ALA A 147 -16.31 10.69 -0.38
CA ALA A 147 -15.89 12.09 -0.28
C ALA A 147 -14.37 12.23 -0.10
N HIS A 148 -13.74 11.37 0.72
CA HIS A 148 -12.29 11.30 0.86
C HIS A 148 -11.63 10.93 -0.47
N ILE A 149 -12.13 9.88 -1.14
CA ILE A 149 -11.58 9.44 -2.43
C ILE A 149 -11.69 10.55 -3.48
N LYS A 150 -12.81 11.27 -3.51
CA LYS A 150 -12.96 12.44 -4.39
C LYS A 150 -11.92 13.52 -4.09
N ALA A 151 -11.75 13.91 -2.82
CA ALA A 151 -10.77 14.93 -2.44
C ALA A 151 -9.33 14.50 -2.78
N ILE A 152 -8.97 13.24 -2.55
CA ILE A 152 -7.68 12.67 -2.92
C ILE A 152 -7.48 12.74 -4.46
N ALA A 153 -8.47 12.31 -5.23
CA ALA A 153 -8.41 12.32 -6.69
C ALA A 153 -8.30 13.75 -7.28
N ASP A 154 -9.07 14.69 -6.73
CA ASP A 154 -9.05 16.10 -7.13
C ASP A 154 -7.67 16.73 -6.89
N VAL A 155 -6.93 16.30 -5.85
CA VAL A 155 -5.55 16.76 -5.62
C VAL A 155 -4.55 16.00 -6.49
N ALA A 156 -4.73 14.69 -6.67
CA ALA A 156 -3.80 13.81 -7.38
C ALA A 156 -3.60 14.19 -8.85
N GLN A 157 -4.63 14.72 -9.51
CA GLN A 157 -4.55 15.14 -10.93
C GLN A 157 -3.48 16.21 -11.21
N HIS A 158 -3.00 16.91 -10.17
CA HIS A 158 -1.99 17.97 -10.30
C HIS A 158 -0.54 17.46 -10.20
N PHE A 159 -0.33 16.16 -9.94
CA PHE A 159 0.99 15.59 -9.73
C PHE A 159 1.27 14.47 -10.73
N LYS A 160 2.56 14.23 -10.99
CA LYS A 160 3.00 13.09 -11.80
C LYS A 160 3.29 11.90 -10.89
N PRO A 161 2.98 10.66 -11.32
CA PRO A 161 3.39 9.47 -10.59
C PRO A 161 4.90 9.39 -10.39
N ARG A 162 5.35 8.73 -9.31
CA ARG A 162 6.75 8.36 -9.08
C ARG A 162 7.33 7.64 -10.32
N ILE A 163 8.58 7.93 -10.64
CA ILE A 163 9.34 7.16 -11.63
C ILE A 163 10.17 6.13 -10.85
N PRO A 164 9.88 4.82 -10.96
CA PRO A 164 10.72 3.81 -10.33
C PRO A 164 12.15 3.87 -10.88
N PRO A 165 13.18 3.54 -10.07
CA PRO A 165 14.55 3.46 -10.57
C PRO A 165 14.63 2.43 -11.70
N THR A 166 15.48 2.71 -12.67
CA THR A 166 15.85 1.74 -13.72
C THR A 166 17.03 0.91 -13.22
N ASP A 167 16.99 -0.41 -13.46
CA ASP A 167 18.12 -1.32 -13.20
C ASP A 167 19.40 -0.89 -13.96
#